data_AF-A0A2B4R9W8-F1
#
_entry.id   AF-A0A2B4R9W8-F1
#
_cell.length_a   1.000
_cell.length_b   1.000
_cell.length_c   1.000
_cell.angle_alpha   90.00
_cell.angle_beta   90.00
_cell.angle_gamma   90.00
#
_symmetry.space_group_name_H-M   'P 1'
#
loop_
_entity.id
_entity.type
_entity.pdbx_description
1 polymer ?
#
loop_
_entity_poly.entity_id
_entity_poly.type
_entity_poly.pdbx_seq_one_letter_code
_entity_poly.pdbx_strand_id
1 'polypeptide(L)'
;MLDFLVSMANLHLTGFYRRQSKHGKAESTIKIADQNSRKVNSRFLRALMFYEKANNLTKYISSVPLDRFARRKLVEQSKDYMKQCIALCIELDDGSIYIKKHHFGLLKLALLDLNCRTRAAREQLTSSKCIADAKTCLETVEEKYRKEMSEGQMIQFFVAKSDLNYRLGDLQAAQSYASQALFLAETHGFSLEITAIKERQEDMQKQIASKETMDFEPVSYEETRHVDTLSASTVSSQNNSPCSSGCEME
;
A
#
# COMPACT_ATOMS: atom_id res chain seq x y z
N MET A 1 -11.99 -37.26 -7.47
CA MET A 1 -12.95 -36.17 -7.77
C MET A 1 -13.44 -35.46 -6.51
N LEU A 2 -13.82 -36.18 -5.45
CA LEU A 2 -14.25 -35.59 -4.17
C LEU A 2 -13.22 -34.62 -3.56
N ASP A 3 -11.96 -35.01 -3.43
CA ASP A 3 -10.91 -34.13 -2.84
C ASP A 3 -10.70 -32.82 -3.64
N PHE A 4 -10.88 -32.87 -4.97
CA PHE A 4 -10.81 -31.68 -5.82
C PHE A 4 -11.95 -30.71 -5.50
N LEU A 5 -13.19 -31.22 -5.43
CA LEU A 5 -14.37 -30.41 -5.11
C LEU A 5 -14.29 -29.83 -3.69
N VAL A 6 -13.85 -30.63 -2.72
CA VAL A 6 -13.63 -30.17 -1.33
C VAL A 6 -12.58 -29.06 -1.28
N SER A 7 -11.50 -29.19 -2.04
CA SER A 7 -10.46 -28.16 -2.13
C SER A 7 -10.99 -26.87 -2.74
N MET A 8 -11.71 -26.96 -3.87
CA MET A 8 -12.32 -25.79 -4.53
C MET A 8 -13.32 -25.08 -3.63
N ALA A 9 -14.22 -25.83 -2.97
CA ALA A 9 -15.20 -25.26 -2.05
C ALA A 9 -14.53 -24.47 -0.91
N ASN A 10 -13.48 -25.04 -0.32
CA ASN A 10 -12.73 -24.37 0.74
C ASN A 10 -11.90 -23.17 0.25
N LEU A 11 -11.41 -23.18 -0.99
CA LEU A 11 -10.78 -22.00 -1.60
C LEU A 11 -11.79 -20.86 -1.78
N HIS A 12 -13.01 -21.15 -2.24
CA HIS A 12 -14.08 -20.15 -2.34
C HIS A 12 -14.46 -19.58 -0.97
N LEU A 13 -14.61 -20.44 0.06
CA LEU A 13 -14.88 -20.01 1.43
C LEU A 13 -13.74 -19.15 2.00
N THR A 14 -12.49 -19.48 1.68
CA THR A 14 -11.32 -18.67 2.07
C THR A 14 -11.45 -17.25 1.53
N GLY A 15 -11.74 -17.09 0.24
CA GLY A 15 -11.96 -15.79 -0.38
C GLY A 15 -13.12 -15.00 0.26
N PHE A 16 -14.21 -15.69 0.59
CA PHE A 16 -15.37 -15.10 1.27
C PHE A 16 -15.03 -14.60 2.67
N TYR A 17 -14.43 -15.44 3.53
CA TYR A 17 -14.06 -15.05 4.89
C TYR A 17 -12.98 -13.97 4.93
N ARG A 18 -12.05 -13.98 3.98
CA ARG A 18 -11.03 -12.94 3.82
C ARG A 18 -11.64 -11.55 3.56
N ARG A 19 -12.68 -11.47 2.73
CA ARG A 19 -13.39 -10.20 2.46
C ARG A 19 -14.13 -9.68 3.70
N GLN A 20 -14.58 -10.57 4.58
CA GLN A 20 -15.18 -10.23 5.87
C GLN A 20 -14.17 -10.01 7.00
N SER A 21 -12.86 -9.99 6.70
CA SER A 21 -11.78 -9.89 7.69
C SER A 21 -11.81 -10.98 8.77
N LYS A 22 -12.42 -12.14 8.49
CA LYS A 22 -12.48 -13.29 9.41
C LYS A 22 -11.23 -14.17 9.23
N HIS A 23 -10.07 -13.65 9.62
CA HIS A 23 -8.76 -14.25 9.36
C HIS A 23 -8.63 -15.70 9.83
N GLY A 24 -9.06 -16.03 11.06
CA GLY A 24 -8.97 -17.39 11.57
C GLY A 24 -9.82 -18.41 10.78
N LYS A 25 -11.00 -17.98 10.29
CA LYS A 25 -11.84 -18.84 9.43
C LYS A 25 -11.21 -19.04 8.05
N ALA A 26 -10.70 -17.96 7.45
CA ALA A 26 -9.99 -18.04 6.16
C ALA A 26 -8.75 -18.95 6.24
N GLU A 27 -8.00 -18.87 7.34
CA GLU A 27 -6.84 -19.74 7.60
C GLU A 27 -7.23 -21.20 7.86
N SER A 28 -8.36 -21.45 8.52
CA SER A 28 -8.86 -22.82 8.69
C SER A 28 -9.27 -23.45 7.35
N THR A 29 -10.04 -22.72 6.53
CA THR A 29 -10.50 -23.24 5.24
C THR A 29 -9.34 -23.45 4.27
N ILE A 30 -8.34 -22.57 4.25
CA ILE A 30 -7.19 -22.75 3.36
C ILE A 30 -6.34 -23.97 3.75
N LYS A 31 -6.24 -24.31 5.04
CA LYS A 31 -5.57 -25.52 5.51
C LYS A 31 -6.31 -26.78 5.07
N ILE A 32 -7.64 -26.80 5.18
CA ILE A 32 -8.48 -27.90 4.68
C ILE A 32 -8.28 -28.06 3.17
N ALA A 33 -8.30 -26.96 2.43
CA ALA A 33 -8.07 -26.98 0.99
C ALA A 33 -6.67 -27.51 0.65
N ASP A 34 -5.63 -27.08 1.36
CA ASP A 34 -4.24 -27.51 1.13
C ASP A 34 -4.07 -29.02 1.37
N GLN A 35 -4.61 -29.54 2.48
CA GLN A 35 -4.55 -30.95 2.83
C GLN A 35 -5.19 -31.85 1.76
N ASN A 36 -6.37 -31.46 1.26
CA ASN A 36 -7.06 -32.23 0.23
C ASN A 36 -6.40 -32.05 -1.14
N SER A 37 -5.87 -30.87 -1.45
CA SER A 37 -5.19 -30.63 -2.73
C SER A 37 -3.96 -31.50 -2.94
N ARG A 38 -3.25 -31.90 -1.86
CA ARG A 38 -2.10 -32.81 -1.93
C ARG A 38 -2.46 -34.21 -2.44
N LYS A 39 -3.72 -34.61 -2.32
CA LYS A 39 -4.24 -35.89 -2.83
C LYS A 39 -4.66 -35.80 -4.30
N VAL A 40 -4.62 -34.61 -4.89
CA VAL A 40 -5.06 -34.33 -6.25
C VAL A 40 -3.89 -33.84 -7.08
N ASN A 41 -3.57 -34.54 -8.16
CA ASN A 41 -2.55 -34.07 -9.11
C ASN A 41 -3.16 -33.03 -10.08
N SER A 42 -3.41 -31.80 -9.61
CA SER A 42 -3.96 -30.71 -10.43
C SER A 42 -3.12 -29.44 -10.31
N ARG A 43 -2.45 -29.07 -11.40
CA ARG A 43 -1.68 -27.81 -11.51
C ARG A 43 -2.57 -26.58 -11.36
N PHE A 44 -3.77 -26.63 -11.92
CA PHE A 44 -4.78 -25.57 -11.78
C PHE A 44 -5.15 -25.32 -10.32
N LEU A 45 -5.50 -26.39 -9.59
CA LEU A 45 -5.84 -26.29 -8.17
C LEU A 45 -4.66 -25.73 -7.36
N ARG A 46 -3.44 -26.15 -7.67
CA ARG A 46 -2.22 -25.65 -7.04
C ARG A 46 -2.00 -24.15 -7.30
N ALA A 47 -2.25 -23.69 -8.53
CA ALA A 47 -2.16 -22.27 -8.86
C ALA A 47 -3.19 -21.43 -8.06
N LEU A 48 -4.43 -21.91 -7.95
CA LEU A 48 -5.46 -21.25 -7.13
C LEU A 48 -5.12 -21.26 -5.63
N MET A 49 -4.54 -22.35 -5.13
CA MET A 49 -4.08 -22.47 -3.75
C MET A 49 -3.06 -21.39 -3.42
N PHE A 50 -2.04 -21.24 -4.27
CA PHE A 50 -1.02 -20.21 -4.09
C PHE A 50 -1.60 -18.80 -4.15
N TYR A 51 -2.54 -18.57 -5.08
CA TYR A 51 -3.25 -17.30 -5.17
C TYR A 51 -3.97 -16.94 -3.87
N GLU A 52 -4.76 -17.85 -3.30
CA GLU A 52 -5.49 -17.56 -2.06
C GLU A 52 -4.56 -17.49 -0.84
N LYS A 53 -3.48 -18.30 -0.77
CA LYS A 53 -2.46 -18.21 0.29
C LYS A 53 -1.82 -16.83 0.32
N ALA A 54 -1.39 -16.35 -0.85
CA ALA A 54 -0.81 -15.03 -0.99
C ALA A 54 -1.79 -13.92 -0.55
N ASN A 55 -3.03 -13.95 -1.06
CA ASN A 55 -4.03 -12.93 -0.73
C ASN A 55 -4.46 -12.95 0.74
N ASN A 56 -4.55 -14.12 1.37
CA ASN A 56 -4.85 -14.24 2.80
C ASN A 56 -3.76 -13.59 3.66
N LEU A 57 -2.49 -13.89 3.34
CA LEU A 57 -1.35 -13.24 3.99
C LEU A 57 -1.35 -11.72 3.77
N THR A 58 -1.55 -11.24 2.54
CA THR A 58 -1.60 -9.79 2.26
C THR A 58 -2.66 -9.08 3.12
N LYS A 59 -3.85 -9.68 3.25
CA LYS A 59 -4.94 -9.11 4.07
C LYS A 59 -4.57 -9.14 5.55
N TYR A 60 -4.00 -10.23 6.06
CA TYR A 60 -3.54 -10.33 7.45
C TYR A 60 -2.46 -9.28 7.79
N ILE A 61 -1.43 -9.16 6.94
CA ILE A 61 -0.33 -8.19 7.06
C ILE A 61 -0.85 -6.73 7.13
N SER A 62 -1.99 -6.46 6.49
CA SER A 62 -2.59 -5.12 6.46
C SER A 62 -3.53 -4.85 7.63
N SER A 63 -3.95 -5.88 8.37
CA SER A 63 -5.00 -5.81 9.39
C SER A 63 -4.48 -5.98 10.82
N VAL A 64 -3.25 -6.42 10.99
CA VAL A 64 -2.65 -6.66 12.31
C VAL A 64 -1.38 -5.81 12.45
N PRO A 65 -1.18 -5.13 13.60
CA PRO A 65 0.10 -4.49 13.91
C PRO A 65 1.14 -5.59 14.14
N LEU A 66 2.03 -5.73 13.17
CA LEU A 66 3.14 -6.68 13.21
C LEU A 66 4.43 -5.91 13.43
N ASP A 67 5.36 -6.47 14.19
CA ASP A 67 6.72 -5.95 14.24
C ASP A 67 7.38 -6.05 12.85
N ARG A 68 8.44 -5.27 12.66
CA ARG A 68 9.12 -5.14 11.36
C ARG A 68 9.69 -6.47 10.85
N PHE A 69 10.15 -7.36 11.74
CA PHE A 69 10.72 -8.63 11.34
C PHE A 69 9.63 -9.61 10.89
N ALA A 70 8.59 -9.81 11.70
CA ALA A 70 7.46 -10.65 11.34
C ALA A 70 6.77 -10.19 10.05
N ARG A 71 6.56 -8.87 9.91
CA ARG A 71 5.99 -8.28 8.69
C ARG A 71 6.82 -8.64 7.45
N ARG A 72 8.13 -8.44 7.48
CA ARG A 72 9.03 -8.74 6.34
C ARG A 72 8.95 -10.21 5.95
N LYS A 73 8.99 -11.12 6.93
CA LYS A 73 8.89 -12.57 6.68
C LYS A 73 7.58 -12.93 5.98
N LEU A 74 6.46 -12.39 6.45
CA LEU A 74 5.14 -12.66 5.86
C LEU A 74 4.97 -12.02 4.48
N VAL A 75 5.54 -10.84 4.25
CA VAL A 75 5.55 -10.20 2.92
C VAL A 75 6.32 -11.07 1.92
N GLU A 76 7.53 -11.52 2.26
CA GLU A 76 8.31 -12.39 1.37
C GLU A 76 7.60 -13.73 1.10
N GLN A 77 6.97 -14.32 2.13
CA GLN A 77 6.17 -15.52 1.94
C GLN A 77 4.95 -15.29 1.02
N SER A 78 4.27 -14.15 1.16
CA SER A 78 3.16 -13.77 0.28
C SER A 78 3.63 -13.57 -1.16
N LYS A 79 4.79 -12.94 -1.36
CA LYS A 79 5.42 -12.77 -2.68
C LYS A 79 5.80 -14.11 -3.30
N ASP A 80 6.40 -15.02 -2.53
CA ASP A 80 6.79 -16.35 -3.01
C ASP A 80 5.58 -17.14 -3.51
N TYR A 81 4.50 -17.22 -2.71
CA TYR A 81 3.26 -17.84 -3.17
C TYR A 81 2.71 -17.17 -4.44
N MET A 82 2.73 -15.84 -4.52
CA MET A 82 2.22 -15.16 -5.71
C MET A 82 3.05 -15.45 -6.95
N LYS A 83 4.39 -15.51 -6.83
CA LYS A 83 5.29 -15.91 -7.93
C LYS A 83 5.01 -17.33 -8.41
N GLN A 84 4.83 -18.28 -7.48
CA GLN A 84 4.45 -19.66 -7.82
C GLN A 84 3.08 -19.73 -8.53
N CYS A 85 2.12 -18.91 -8.09
CA CYS A 85 0.82 -18.78 -8.77
C CYS A 85 0.99 -18.28 -10.20
N ILE A 86 1.72 -17.19 -10.40
CA ILE A 86 1.97 -16.58 -11.71
C ILE A 86 2.63 -17.59 -12.65
N ALA A 87 3.70 -18.25 -12.21
CA ALA A 87 4.43 -19.23 -13.02
C ALA A 87 3.51 -20.34 -13.52
N LEU A 88 2.73 -20.96 -12.62
CA LEU A 88 1.77 -22.00 -13.00
C LEU A 88 0.66 -21.48 -13.92
N CYS A 89 0.17 -20.25 -13.69
CA CYS A 89 -0.89 -19.69 -14.53
C CYS A 89 -0.39 -19.38 -15.94
N ILE A 90 0.84 -18.89 -16.11
CA ILE A 90 1.44 -18.67 -17.43
C ILE A 90 1.63 -20.00 -18.15
N GLU A 91 2.13 -21.04 -17.46
CA GLU A 91 2.31 -22.38 -18.05
C GLU A 91 0.99 -23.03 -18.47
N LEU A 92 -0.11 -22.71 -17.80
CA LEU A 92 -1.45 -23.22 -18.10
C LEU A 92 -2.22 -22.35 -19.11
N ASP A 93 -1.70 -21.18 -19.46
CA ASP A 93 -2.32 -20.25 -20.40
C ASP A 93 -1.96 -20.66 -21.84
N ASP A 94 -2.59 -21.73 -22.31
CA ASP A 94 -2.44 -22.28 -23.66
C ASP A 94 -3.55 -21.81 -24.63
N GLY A 95 -4.35 -20.83 -24.20
CA GLY A 95 -5.51 -20.31 -24.95
C GLY A 95 -6.79 -21.14 -24.80
N SER A 96 -6.76 -22.30 -24.13
CA SER A 96 -7.94 -23.19 -23.98
C SER A 96 -8.65 -23.08 -22.62
N ILE A 97 -7.93 -22.77 -21.53
CA ILE A 97 -8.48 -22.68 -20.18
C ILE A 97 -8.17 -21.30 -19.57
N TYR A 98 -9.20 -20.48 -19.39
CA TYR A 98 -9.08 -19.12 -18.86
C TYR A 98 -8.61 -19.12 -17.39
N ILE A 99 -7.31 -18.94 -17.15
CA ILE A 99 -6.71 -18.72 -15.82
C ILE A 99 -5.85 -17.46 -15.86
N LYS A 100 -6.48 -16.31 -16.14
CA LYS A 100 -5.83 -14.97 -16.10
C LYS A 100 -5.52 -14.47 -14.69
N LYS A 101 -5.22 -15.39 -13.76
CA LYS A 101 -4.78 -15.08 -12.40
C LYS A 101 -3.37 -14.50 -12.38
N HIS A 102 -2.55 -14.76 -13.40
CA HIS A 102 -1.23 -14.15 -13.52
C HIS A 102 -1.30 -12.62 -13.68
N HIS A 103 -2.29 -12.06 -14.38
CA HIS A 103 -2.55 -10.60 -14.42
C HIS A 103 -2.74 -10.05 -13.00
N PHE A 104 -3.67 -10.65 -12.24
CA PHE A 104 -3.90 -10.27 -10.84
C PHE A 104 -2.63 -10.47 -10.00
N GLY A 105 -1.88 -11.54 -10.21
CA GLY A 105 -0.67 -11.83 -9.46
C GLY A 105 0.38 -10.73 -9.60
N LEU A 106 0.65 -10.27 -10.82
CA LEU A 106 1.58 -9.17 -11.08
C LEU A 106 1.13 -7.87 -10.39
N LEU A 107 -0.16 -7.53 -10.51
CA LEU A 107 -0.73 -6.36 -9.82
C LEU A 107 -0.61 -6.48 -8.30
N LYS A 108 -0.82 -7.68 -7.74
CA LYS A 108 -0.69 -7.92 -6.30
C LYS A 108 0.75 -7.86 -5.82
N LEU A 109 1.73 -8.29 -6.62
CA LEU A 109 3.15 -8.12 -6.32
C LEU A 109 3.52 -6.64 -6.26
N ALA A 110 3.15 -5.85 -7.28
CA ALA A 110 3.33 -4.39 -7.25
C ALA A 110 2.65 -3.76 -6.01
N LEU A 111 1.41 -4.20 -5.74
CA LEU A 111 0.64 -4.01 -4.50
C LEU A 111 1.48 -4.07 -3.22
N LEU A 112 2.12 -5.21 -3.05
CA LEU A 112 2.89 -5.56 -1.86
C LEU A 112 4.19 -4.75 -1.77
N ASP A 113 4.89 -4.61 -2.90
CA ASP A 113 6.17 -3.91 -2.95
C ASP A 113 6.03 -2.41 -2.70
N LEU A 114 4.96 -1.78 -3.18
CA LEU A 114 4.71 -0.35 -2.94
C LEU A 114 4.23 -0.05 -1.52
N ASN A 115 3.64 -1.04 -0.84
CA ASN A 115 3.22 -0.94 0.56
C ASN A 115 2.33 0.29 0.87
N CYS A 116 1.37 0.61 0.01
CA CYS A 116 0.51 1.80 0.16
C CYS A 116 -0.93 1.47 0.63
N ARG A 117 -1.16 0.25 1.12
CA ARG A 117 -2.52 -0.26 1.36
C ARG A 117 -3.26 0.43 2.52
N THR A 118 -2.54 0.92 3.51
CA THR A 118 -3.09 1.65 4.66
C THR A 118 -2.40 3.01 4.79
N ARG A 119 -3.03 3.97 5.47
CA ARG A 119 -2.45 5.29 5.75
C ARG A 119 -1.08 5.19 6.44
N ALA A 120 -1.00 4.41 7.51
CA ALA A 120 0.26 4.15 8.22
C ALA A 120 1.34 3.50 7.32
N ALA A 121 0.97 2.73 6.31
CA ALA A 121 1.94 2.14 5.38
C ALA A 121 2.42 3.15 4.33
N ARG A 122 1.57 4.09 3.91
CA ARG A 122 1.95 5.20 3.02
C ARG A 122 2.99 6.13 3.66
N GLU A 123 2.90 6.35 4.98
CA GLU A 123 3.89 7.13 5.75
C GLU A 123 5.26 6.44 5.90
N GLN A 124 5.35 5.13 5.65
CA GLN A 124 6.60 4.39 5.74
C GLN A 124 7.44 4.54 4.46
N LEU A 125 8.77 4.62 4.63
CA LEU A 125 9.71 4.55 3.51
C LEU A 125 9.65 3.18 2.82
N THR A 126 9.76 3.20 1.50
CA THR A 126 9.82 2.00 0.65
C THR A 126 11.19 1.94 -0.02
N SER A 127 11.80 0.76 -0.05
CA SER A 127 13.13 0.62 -0.65
C SER A 127 13.10 0.83 -2.17
N SER A 128 14.19 1.38 -2.73
CA SER A 128 14.34 1.55 -4.17
C SER A 128 14.17 0.25 -4.96
N LYS A 129 14.66 -0.88 -4.39
CA LYS A 129 14.46 -2.22 -4.96
C LYS A 129 12.97 -2.57 -5.07
N CYS A 130 12.19 -2.36 -4.01
CA CYS A 130 10.74 -2.62 -4.06
C CYS A 130 10.04 -1.74 -5.11
N ILE A 131 10.42 -0.47 -5.22
CA ILE A 131 9.86 0.43 -6.24
C ILE A 131 10.18 -0.09 -7.66
N ALA A 132 11.42 -0.54 -7.89
CA ALA A 132 11.83 -1.11 -9.18
C ALA A 132 11.11 -2.42 -9.51
N ASP A 133 10.96 -3.33 -8.53
CA ASP A 133 10.22 -4.59 -8.67
C ASP A 133 8.75 -4.32 -9.03
N ALA A 134 8.12 -3.36 -8.35
CA ALA A 134 6.74 -2.95 -8.62
C ALA A 134 6.58 -2.34 -10.02
N LYS A 135 7.51 -1.45 -10.42
CA LYS A 135 7.53 -0.85 -11.76
C LYS A 135 7.62 -1.93 -12.84
N THR A 136 8.52 -2.89 -12.69
CA THR A 136 8.69 -4.02 -13.61
C THR A 136 7.39 -4.83 -13.77
N CYS A 137 6.70 -5.11 -12.65
CA CYS A 137 5.41 -5.80 -12.69
C CYS A 137 4.35 -5.01 -13.48
N LEU A 138 4.30 -3.69 -13.28
CA LEU A 138 3.32 -2.82 -13.96
C LEU A 138 3.62 -2.64 -15.44
N GLU A 139 4.89 -2.54 -15.83
CA GLU A 139 5.31 -2.51 -17.24
C GLU A 139 4.94 -3.82 -17.94
N THR A 140 5.19 -4.96 -17.29
CA THR A 140 4.79 -6.28 -17.83
C THR A 140 3.28 -6.35 -18.07
N VAL A 141 2.47 -5.86 -17.13
CA VAL A 141 1.00 -5.83 -17.28
C VAL A 141 0.56 -4.90 -18.40
N GLU A 142 1.13 -3.70 -18.48
CA GLU A 142 0.82 -2.70 -19.50
C GLU A 142 1.14 -3.22 -20.90
N GLU A 143 2.31 -3.83 -21.09
CA GLU A 143 2.79 -4.28 -22.40
C GLU A 143 2.08 -5.54 -22.89
N LYS A 144 1.90 -6.53 -22.01
CA LYS A 144 1.44 -7.86 -22.41
C LYS A 144 -0.05 -8.08 -22.24
N TYR A 145 -0.65 -7.43 -21.25
CA TYR A 145 -1.96 -7.87 -20.73
C TYR A 145 -3.03 -6.77 -20.72
N ARG A 146 -2.67 -5.52 -21.04
CA ARG A 146 -3.58 -4.36 -20.93
C ARG A 146 -4.90 -4.53 -21.68
N LYS A 147 -4.85 -5.01 -22.92
CA LYS A 147 -6.05 -5.18 -23.76
C LYS A 147 -7.01 -6.26 -23.26
N GLU A 148 -6.54 -7.10 -22.36
CA GLU A 148 -7.25 -8.28 -21.88
C GLU A 148 -7.68 -8.16 -20.41
N MET A 149 -7.40 -7.01 -19.78
CA MET A 149 -7.73 -6.78 -18.39
C MET A 149 -9.23 -6.61 -18.21
N SER A 150 -9.82 -7.32 -17.24
CA SER A 150 -11.17 -7.01 -16.77
C SER A 150 -11.20 -5.67 -16.02
N GLU A 151 -12.39 -5.13 -15.80
CA GLU A 151 -12.61 -3.86 -15.10
C GLU A 151 -11.98 -3.89 -13.70
N GLY A 152 -12.17 -5.00 -12.97
CA GLY A 152 -11.55 -5.20 -11.65
C GLY A 152 -10.00 -5.26 -11.69
N GLN A 153 -9.41 -5.68 -12.81
CA GLN A 153 -7.95 -5.66 -13.02
C GLN A 153 -7.49 -4.24 -13.36
N MET A 154 -8.21 -3.53 -14.24
CA MET A 154 -7.95 -2.14 -14.59
C MET A 154 -7.99 -1.22 -13.36
N ILE A 155 -8.98 -1.39 -12.46
CA ILE A 155 -9.04 -0.64 -11.19
C ILE A 155 -7.77 -0.86 -10.38
N GLN A 156 -7.35 -2.12 -10.18
CA GLN A 156 -6.13 -2.43 -9.42
C GLN A 156 -4.86 -1.93 -10.11
N PHE A 157 -4.81 -1.95 -11.43
CA PHE A 157 -3.72 -1.40 -12.21
C PHE A 157 -3.57 0.11 -11.99
N PHE A 158 -4.67 0.86 -12.07
CA PHE A 158 -4.65 2.29 -11.80
C PHE A 158 -4.31 2.61 -10.34
N VAL A 159 -4.81 1.83 -9.38
CA VAL A 159 -4.38 1.96 -7.97
C VAL A 159 -2.88 1.73 -7.82
N ALA A 160 -2.31 0.73 -8.48
CA ALA A 160 -0.88 0.45 -8.42
C ALA A 160 -0.03 1.54 -9.10
N LYS A 161 -0.50 2.10 -10.22
CA LYS A 161 0.13 3.27 -10.86
C LYS A 161 0.07 4.51 -9.95
N SER A 162 -1.06 4.72 -9.27
CA SER A 162 -1.18 5.79 -8.27
C SER A 162 -0.18 5.59 -7.13
N ASP A 163 -0.15 4.39 -6.54
CA ASP A 163 0.77 4.04 -5.46
C ASP A 163 2.25 4.17 -5.90
N LEU A 164 2.59 3.83 -7.17
CA LEU A 164 3.93 4.01 -7.72
C LEU A 164 4.33 5.49 -7.81
N ASN A 165 3.48 6.33 -8.41
CA ASN A 165 3.77 7.75 -8.55
C ASN A 165 3.84 8.45 -7.19
N TYR A 166 3.02 8.02 -6.24
CA TYR A 166 3.11 8.47 -4.85
C TYR A 166 4.50 8.18 -4.26
N ARG A 167 5.05 6.97 -4.47
CA ARG A 167 6.41 6.62 -4.02
C ARG A 167 7.51 7.37 -4.75
N LEU A 168 7.27 7.79 -6.00
CA LEU A 168 8.20 8.60 -6.78
C LEU A 168 8.10 10.11 -6.46
N GLY A 169 7.13 10.51 -5.62
CA GLY A 169 6.92 11.91 -5.24
C GLY A 169 6.08 12.73 -6.22
N ASP A 170 5.62 12.13 -7.33
CA ASP A 170 4.72 12.77 -8.30
C ASP A 170 3.27 12.64 -7.83
N LEU A 171 2.88 13.55 -6.93
CA LEU A 171 1.55 13.55 -6.32
C LEU A 171 0.43 13.90 -7.32
N GLN A 172 0.74 14.66 -8.38
CA GLN A 172 -0.24 15.02 -9.41
C GLN A 172 -0.58 13.81 -10.28
N ALA A 173 0.43 13.08 -10.77
CA ALA A 173 0.21 11.85 -11.51
C ALA A 173 -0.47 10.79 -10.62
N ALA A 174 -0.06 10.68 -9.35
CA ALA A 174 -0.66 9.77 -8.41
C ALA A 174 -2.16 10.04 -8.20
N GLN A 175 -2.57 11.32 -8.10
CA GLN A 175 -3.97 11.72 -8.03
C GLN A 175 -4.75 11.39 -9.31
N SER A 176 -4.18 11.68 -10.48
CA SER A 176 -4.82 11.39 -11.77
C SER A 176 -5.16 9.90 -11.91
N TYR A 177 -4.22 9.01 -11.56
CA TYR A 177 -4.47 7.57 -11.58
C TYR A 177 -5.48 7.11 -10.52
N ALA A 178 -5.46 7.70 -9.32
CA ALA A 178 -6.47 7.40 -8.31
C ALA A 178 -7.88 7.82 -8.77
N SER A 179 -8.01 8.97 -9.45
CA SER A 179 -9.28 9.41 -10.05
C SER A 179 -9.78 8.46 -11.13
N GLN A 180 -8.89 7.97 -12.00
CA GLN A 180 -9.24 6.96 -13.01
C GLN A 180 -9.72 5.65 -12.36
N ALA A 181 -9.02 5.19 -11.32
CA ALA A 181 -9.43 4.02 -10.56
C ALA A 181 -10.80 4.22 -9.90
N LEU A 182 -11.04 5.39 -9.31
CA LEU A 182 -12.29 5.71 -8.63
C LEU A 182 -13.46 5.76 -9.60
N PHE A 183 -13.31 6.48 -10.72
CA PHE A 183 -14.33 6.59 -11.75
C PHE A 183 -14.76 5.22 -12.25
N LEU A 184 -13.79 4.33 -12.53
CA LEU A 184 -14.08 2.97 -12.97
C LEU A 184 -14.76 2.14 -11.87
N ALA A 185 -14.31 2.26 -10.61
CA ALA A 185 -14.90 1.56 -9.48
C ALA A 185 -16.36 2.00 -9.21
N GLU A 186 -16.66 3.30 -9.30
CA GLU A 186 -18.01 3.85 -9.15
C GLU A 186 -18.91 3.43 -10.31
N THR A 187 -18.42 3.49 -11.54
CA THR A 187 -19.15 3.07 -12.74
C THR A 187 -19.62 1.62 -12.68
N HIS A 188 -18.78 0.73 -12.13
CA HIS A 188 -19.06 -0.72 -12.09
C HIS A 188 -19.47 -1.24 -10.69
N GLY A 189 -19.70 -0.35 -9.71
CA GLY A 189 -20.22 -0.73 -8.39
C GLY A 189 -19.25 -1.49 -7.48
N PHE A 190 -17.93 -1.28 -7.62
CA PHE A 190 -16.89 -1.89 -6.77
C PHE A 190 -16.79 -1.20 -5.41
N SER A 191 -17.83 -1.35 -4.58
CA SER A 191 -17.97 -0.63 -3.30
C SER A 191 -16.83 -0.84 -2.31
N LEU A 192 -16.21 -2.03 -2.31
CA LEU A 192 -15.06 -2.33 -1.43
C LEU A 192 -13.80 -1.56 -1.82
N GLU A 193 -13.62 -1.30 -3.11
CA GLU A 193 -12.48 -0.58 -3.66
C GLU A 193 -12.65 0.93 -3.52
N ILE A 194 -13.87 1.45 -3.70
CA ILE A 194 -14.19 2.90 -3.67
C ILE A 194 -13.65 3.56 -2.39
N THR A 195 -13.97 3.03 -1.21
CA THR A 195 -13.51 3.62 0.07
C THR A 195 -11.99 3.67 0.14
N ALA A 196 -11.30 2.58 -0.23
CA ALA A 196 -9.85 2.50 -0.16
C ALA A 196 -9.14 3.40 -1.19
N ILE A 197 -9.81 3.76 -2.30
CA ILE A 197 -9.29 4.72 -3.29
C ILE A 197 -9.47 6.15 -2.78
N LYS A 198 -10.65 6.50 -2.24
CA LYS A 198 -10.91 7.82 -1.66
C LYS A 198 -9.93 8.17 -0.54
N GLU A 199 -9.65 7.21 0.36
CA GLU A 199 -8.63 7.39 1.41
C GLU A 199 -7.24 7.74 0.86
N ARG A 200 -6.84 7.19 -0.30
CA ARG A 200 -5.56 7.55 -0.94
C ARG A 200 -5.60 8.98 -1.47
N GLN A 201 -6.69 9.36 -2.13
CA GLN A 201 -6.86 10.71 -2.67
C GLN A 201 -6.83 11.76 -1.57
N GLU A 202 -7.48 11.51 -0.44
CA GLU A 202 -7.45 12.39 0.73
C GLU A 202 -6.02 12.58 1.26
N ASP A 203 -5.26 11.49 1.39
CA ASP A 203 -3.88 11.55 1.88
C ASP A 203 -2.97 12.34 0.92
N MET A 204 -3.14 12.13 -0.39
CA MET A 204 -2.39 12.88 -1.41
C MET A 204 -2.78 14.36 -1.43
N GLN A 205 -4.06 14.69 -1.32
CA GLN A 205 -4.55 16.08 -1.23
C GLN A 205 -3.95 16.82 -0.04
N LYS A 206 -3.91 16.18 1.14
CA LYS A 206 -3.28 16.77 2.33
C LYS A 206 -1.80 17.05 2.11
N GLN A 207 -1.07 16.14 1.47
CA GLN A 207 0.34 16.34 1.17
C GLN A 207 0.57 17.46 0.15
N ILE A 208 -0.26 17.56 -0.89
CA ILE A 208 -0.19 18.64 -1.88
C ILE A 208 -0.41 19.99 -1.19
N ALA A 209 -1.50 20.13 -0.43
CA ALA A 209 -1.81 21.36 0.29
C ALA A 209 -0.70 21.78 1.27
N SER A 210 -0.10 20.81 1.98
CA SER A 210 1.00 21.09 2.90
C SER A 210 2.28 21.60 2.20
N LYS A 211 2.59 21.10 1.00
CA LYS A 211 3.73 21.57 0.20
C LYS A 211 3.50 22.98 -0.29
N GLU A 212 2.30 23.25 -0.82
CA GLU A 212 1.91 24.58 -1.27
C GLU A 212 2.03 25.61 -0.13
N THR A 213 1.58 25.29 1.09
CA THR A 213 1.72 26.21 2.23
C THR A 213 3.17 26.47 2.67
N MET A 214 4.09 25.53 2.47
CA MET A 214 5.52 25.73 2.78
C MET A 214 6.21 26.61 1.74
N ASP A 215 5.77 26.54 0.47
CA ASP A 215 6.29 27.40 -0.61
C ASP A 215 5.81 28.86 -0.49
N PHE A 216 4.85 29.16 0.40
CA PHE A 216 4.28 30.49 0.64
C PHE A 216 4.76 31.17 1.93
N GLU A 217 5.79 30.67 2.63
CA GLU A 217 6.35 31.44 3.77
C GLU A 217 6.84 32.82 3.28
N PRO A 218 6.27 33.94 3.77
CA PRO A 218 6.67 35.26 3.33
C PRO A 218 8.08 35.54 3.86
N VAL A 219 8.98 35.88 2.94
CA VAL A 219 10.25 36.53 3.26
C VAL A 219 9.92 37.74 4.14
N SER A 220 10.26 37.68 5.42
CA SER A 220 10.13 38.82 6.32
C SER A 220 11.08 39.91 5.81
N TYR A 221 10.52 40.94 5.18
CA TYR A 221 11.24 42.16 4.87
C TYR A 221 11.62 42.78 6.23
N GLU A 222 12.92 42.75 6.56
CA GLU A 222 13.45 43.59 7.63
C GLU A 222 13.15 45.04 7.27
N GLU A 223 12.24 45.64 8.03
CA GLU A 223 11.86 47.03 7.90
C GLU A 223 13.05 47.88 8.37
N THR A 224 13.95 48.22 7.44
CA THR A 224 14.95 49.27 7.63
C THR A 224 14.24 50.59 7.92
N ARG A 225 14.11 50.94 9.20
CA ARG A 225 13.92 52.33 9.64
C ARG A 225 15.23 52.87 10.19
N HIS A 226 15.95 53.58 9.34
CA HIS A 226 16.81 54.68 9.76
C HIS A 226 15.89 55.88 10.07
N VAL A 227 16.01 56.50 11.25
CA VAL A 227 16.36 57.94 11.45
C VAL A 227 16.60 58.18 12.95
N ASP A 228 17.86 58.45 13.24
CA ASP A 228 18.53 59.29 14.24
C ASP A 228 17.80 59.97 15.43
N THR A 229 18.62 60.11 16.48
CA THR A 229 18.74 61.20 17.47
C THR A 229 17.97 61.07 18.78
N LEU A 230 18.68 60.67 19.85
CA LEU A 230 19.15 61.60 20.91
C LEU A 230 19.86 60.79 22.01
N SER A 231 21.19 60.92 22.04
CA SER A 231 22.04 60.44 23.14
C SER A 231 21.81 61.31 24.38
N ALA A 232 21.16 60.76 25.40
CA ALA A 232 21.14 61.34 26.73
C ALA A 232 22.33 60.80 27.53
N SER A 233 23.26 61.71 27.85
CA SER A 233 24.32 61.48 28.83
C SER A 233 23.81 61.95 30.19
N THR A 234 23.72 61.07 31.18
CA THR A 234 23.91 61.43 32.59
C THR A 234 24.48 60.26 33.38
N VAL A 235 25.51 60.58 34.14
CA VAL A 235 26.38 59.71 34.92
C VAL A 235 25.87 59.64 36.37
N SER A 236 25.95 58.42 36.92
CA SER A 236 26.13 57.98 38.32
C SER A 236 25.38 58.62 39.50
N SER A 237 24.84 57.77 40.39
CA SER A 237 25.47 57.44 41.69
C SER A 237 24.70 56.26 42.34
N GLN A 238 25.38 55.17 42.74
CA GLN A 238 25.55 54.70 44.14
C GLN A 238 24.22 54.50 44.91
N ASN A 239 23.89 53.36 45.54
CA ASN A 239 24.70 52.51 46.41
C ASN A 239 23.89 51.28 46.90
N ASN A 240 24.64 50.28 47.40
CA ASN A 240 24.31 49.25 48.43
C ASN A 240 23.81 47.84 48.00
N SER A 241 24.73 46.89 48.19
CA SER A 241 24.66 45.42 48.37
C SER A 241 23.79 44.96 49.59
N PRO A 242 23.80 43.67 50.03
CA PRO A 242 23.79 42.34 49.39
C PRO A 242 22.77 41.32 50.02
N CYS A 243 22.89 40.03 49.64
CA CYS A 243 22.45 38.78 50.31
C CYS A 243 20.98 38.38 50.13
N SER A 244 20.56 37.10 50.13
CA SER A 244 21.16 35.75 50.03
C SER A 244 19.97 34.76 50.07
N SER A 245 20.24 33.46 49.89
CA SER A 245 19.36 32.29 50.18
C SER A 245 18.35 31.94 49.08
N GLY A 246 18.25 30.71 48.59
CA GLY A 246 18.86 29.43 48.98
C GLY A 246 18.03 28.29 48.36
N CYS A 247 18.67 27.13 48.19
CA CYS A 247 18.19 25.72 48.17
C CYS A 247 16.69 25.42 47.92
N GLU A 248 16.28 24.34 47.26
CA GLU A 248 16.91 23.06 46.94
C GLU A 248 16.01 22.29 45.95
N MET A 249 16.60 21.28 45.31
CA MET A 249 15.95 20.26 44.50
C MET A 249 15.30 19.18 45.37
N GLU A 250 14.17 18.66 44.90
CA GLU A 250 13.90 17.21 44.75
C GLU A 250 13.13 16.99 43.43
#